data_AF-A4CKQ0-F1
#
_entry.id   AF-A4CKQ0-F1
#
_cell.length_a   1.000
_cell.length_b   1.000
_cell.length_c   1.000
_cell.angle_alpha   90.00
_cell.angle_beta   90.00
_cell.angle_gamma   90.00
#
_symmetry.space_group_name_H-M   'P 1'
#
loop_
_entity.id
_entity.type
_entity.pdbx_description
1 polymer ?
#
loop_
_entity_poly.entity_id
_entity_poly.type
_entity_poly.pdbx_seq_one_letter_code
_entity_poly.pdbx_strand_id
1 'polypeptide(L)'
;MIYGWITGVKIKLIDMGKIVFGHLTLEMLIAFGVGLVSLLAFILAKARDARDGYGVQRFMRPTWQNILFHITSSFGVLMVLHEISGKVIEHFIPQLAGSGTYHMAMSLLTGALGSSLFGWFLEKWAKRRNASDPNITESNNN
;
A
#
# COMPACT_ATOMS: atom_id res chain seq x y z
N MET A 1 8.99 8.84 -28.11
CA MET A 1 7.52 9.06 -28.23
C MET A 1 7.00 8.01 -29.19
N ILE A 2 6.18 7.07 -28.72
CA ILE A 2 5.75 5.91 -29.51
C ILE A 2 4.23 5.98 -29.67
N TYR A 3 3.77 5.98 -30.92
CA TYR A 3 2.35 5.94 -31.26
C TYR A 3 2.00 4.50 -31.65
N GLY A 4 1.04 3.91 -30.96
CA GLY A 4 0.41 2.65 -31.36
C GLY A 4 -0.86 2.93 -32.15
N TRP A 5 -1.09 2.17 -33.22
CA TRP A 5 -2.32 2.22 -34.00
C TRP A 5 -3.18 1.01 -33.66
N ILE A 6 -4.33 1.23 -33.04
CA ILE A 6 -5.40 0.23 -32.92
C ILE A 6 -6.67 0.91 -33.45
N THR A 7 -7.30 0.29 -34.46
CA THR A 7 -8.61 0.66 -35.04
C THR A 7 -8.79 2.13 -35.45
N GLY A 8 -7.77 2.75 -36.07
CA GLY A 8 -7.90 4.09 -36.66
C GLY A 8 -7.97 5.25 -35.64
N VAL A 9 -7.86 4.96 -34.34
CA VAL A 9 -7.76 5.96 -33.29
C VAL A 9 -6.29 6.10 -32.91
N LYS A 10 -5.73 7.31 -33.01
CA LYS A 10 -4.43 7.64 -32.41
C LYS A 10 -4.59 7.61 -30.89
N ILE A 11 -4.42 6.44 -30.29
CA ILE A 11 -4.35 6.32 -28.84
C ILE A 11 -2.99 6.86 -28.43
N LYS A 12 -2.99 8.01 -27.75
CA LYS A 12 -1.80 8.52 -27.08
C LYS A 12 -1.49 7.51 -25.97
N LEU A 13 -0.52 6.65 -26.19
CA LEU A 13 0.07 5.82 -25.14
C LEU A 13 0.71 6.78 -24.16
N ILE A 14 -0.08 7.18 -23.16
CA ILE A 14 0.39 7.89 -22.00
C ILE A 14 1.43 6.97 -21.37
N ASP A 15 2.66 7.46 -21.30
CA ASP A 15 3.74 6.82 -20.56
C ASP A 15 3.33 6.80 -19.09
N MET A 16 2.59 5.75 -18.70
CA MET A 16 2.08 5.61 -17.32
C MET A 16 3.23 5.62 -16.33
N GLY A 17 4.43 5.20 -16.74
CA GLY A 17 5.64 5.34 -15.94
C GLY A 17 5.93 6.80 -15.57
N LYS A 18 5.87 7.73 -16.53
CA LYS A 18 6.11 9.15 -16.24
C LYS A 18 5.03 9.82 -15.40
N ILE A 19 3.78 9.40 -15.51
CA ILE A 19 2.69 9.98 -14.70
C ILE A 19 2.73 9.45 -13.26
N VAL A 20 2.94 8.14 -13.11
CA VAL A 20 2.90 7.45 -11.82
C VAL A 20 4.17 7.71 -11.00
N PHE A 21 5.34 7.78 -11.64
CA PHE A 21 6.62 8.01 -10.96
C PHE A 21 7.13 9.46 -11.04
N GLY A 22 6.45 10.35 -11.78
CA GLY A 22 6.89 11.73 -11.98
C GLY A 22 6.91 12.59 -10.70
N HIS A 23 6.23 12.15 -9.64
CA HIS A 23 6.06 12.88 -8.39
C HIS A 23 6.75 12.20 -7.19
N LEU A 24 7.37 11.03 -7.39
CA LEU A 24 8.15 10.35 -6.35
C LEU A 24 9.59 10.87 -6.36
N THR A 25 9.93 11.69 -5.37
CA THR A 25 11.30 12.17 -5.20
C THR A 25 12.19 11.09 -4.57
N LEU A 26 13.51 11.22 -4.75
CA LEU A 26 14.47 10.33 -4.10
C LEU A 26 14.34 10.38 -2.57
N GLU A 27 14.09 11.56 -2.01
CA GLU A 27 13.90 11.76 -0.56
C GLU A 27 12.70 10.97 -0.04
N MET A 28 11.58 10.95 -0.79
CA MET A 28 10.41 10.15 -0.44
C MET A 28 10.72 8.66 -0.41
N LEU A 29 11.49 8.17 -1.39
CA LEU A 29 11.92 6.77 -1.41
C LEU A 29 12.82 6.42 -0.22
N ILE A 30 13.70 7.33 0.20
CA ILE A 30 14.53 7.16 1.39
C ILE A 30 13.65 7.11 2.64
N ALA A 31 12.72 8.06 2.81
CA ALA A 31 11.80 8.09 3.95
C ALA A 31 10.92 6.82 4.00
N PHE A 32 10.40 6.38 2.85
CA PHE A 32 9.68 5.12 2.73
C PHE A 32 10.54 3.92 3.15
N GLY A 33 11.79 3.86 2.68
CA GLY A 33 12.75 2.83 3.05
C GLY A 33 13.02 2.79 4.56
N VAL A 34 13.18 3.95 5.20
CA VAL A 34 13.34 4.05 6.66
C VAL A 34 12.12 3.50 7.39
N GLY A 35 10.91 3.84 6.94
CA GLY A 35 9.66 3.31 7.51
C GLY A 35 9.57 1.80 7.35
N LEU A 36 9.89 1.28 6.17
CA LEU A 36 9.88 -0.14 5.87
C LEU A 36 10.91 -0.92 6.70
N VAL A 37 12.15 -0.43 6.81
CA VAL A 37 13.19 -1.03 7.66
C VAL A 37 12.74 -1.06 9.12
N SER A 38 12.10 0.01 9.59
CA SER A 38 11.56 0.07 10.96
C SER A 38 10.48 -0.99 11.20
N LEU A 39 9.58 -1.19 10.23
CA LEU A 39 8.57 -2.26 10.27
C LEU A 39 9.22 -3.65 10.27
N LEU A 40 10.19 -3.89 9.40
CA LEU A 40 10.88 -5.18 9.33
C LEU A 40 11.65 -5.45 10.63
N ALA A 41 12.36 -4.46 11.19
CA ALA A 41 13.04 -4.59 12.47
C ALA A 41 12.04 -4.94 13.60
N PHE A 42 10.87 -4.30 13.60
CA PHE A 42 9.80 -4.64 14.54
C PHE A 42 9.31 -6.09 14.39
N ILE A 43 9.07 -6.54 13.15
CA ILE A 43 8.66 -7.91 12.84
C ILE A 43 9.72 -8.91 13.31
N LEU A 44 11.00 -8.66 13.03
CA LEU A 44 12.09 -9.52 13.49
C LEU A 44 12.18 -9.56 15.02
N ALA A 45 12.07 -8.42 15.68
CA ALA A 45 12.08 -8.33 17.15
C ALA A 45 10.90 -9.08 17.79
N LYS A 46 9.75 -9.15 17.10
CA LYS A 46 8.53 -9.82 17.53
C LYS A 46 8.29 -11.19 16.92
N ALA A 47 9.28 -11.76 16.22
CA ALA A 47 9.14 -13.03 15.51
C ALA A 47 8.73 -14.20 16.42
N ARG A 48 9.16 -14.20 17.69
CA ARG A 48 8.81 -15.25 18.67
C ARG A 48 7.34 -15.20 19.11
N ASP A 49 6.68 -14.05 18.96
CA ASP A 49 5.27 -13.84 19.34
C ASP A 49 4.30 -14.11 18.15
N ALA A 50 4.83 -14.36 16.94
CA ALA A 50 4.05 -14.51 15.72
C ALA A 50 3.38 -15.90 15.63
N ARG A 51 2.23 -16.05 16.31
CA ARG A 51 1.43 -17.29 16.31
C ARG A 51 0.79 -17.60 14.94
N ASP A 52 0.47 -18.88 14.73
CA ASP A 52 -0.48 -19.30 13.68
C ASP A 52 -1.85 -18.72 14.03
N GLY A 53 -2.16 -17.58 13.43
CA GLY A 53 -3.40 -16.85 13.67
C GLY A 53 -4.12 -16.53 12.37
N TYR A 54 -5.44 -16.44 12.46
CA TYR A 54 -6.26 -15.87 11.40
C TYR A 54 -6.22 -14.34 11.48
N GLY A 55 -6.05 -13.65 10.34
CA GLY A 55 -6.08 -12.17 10.25
C GLY A 55 -4.73 -11.51 9.97
N VAL A 56 -4.61 -10.19 10.18
CA VAL A 56 -3.40 -9.38 9.86
C VAL A 56 -2.11 -9.95 10.47
N GLN A 57 -2.20 -10.62 11.62
CA GLN A 57 -1.07 -11.25 12.32
C GLN A 57 -0.33 -12.29 11.47
N ARG A 58 -1.01 -12.95 10.51
CA ARG A 58 -0.37 -13.93 9.60
C ARG A 58 0.75 -13.32 8.76
N PHE A 59 0.66 -12.02 8.48
CA PHE A 59 1.64 -11.29 7.69
C PHE A 59 2.85 -10.87 8.53
N MET A 60 2.75 -10.87 9.86
CA MET A 60 3.84 -10.46 10.76
C MET A 60 4.92 -11.53 10.97
N ARG A 61 4.92 -12.59 10.18
CA ARG A 61 5.97 -13.62 10.24
C ARG A 61 7.14 -13.21 9.36
N PRO A 62 8.40 -13.42 9.80
CA PRO A 62 9.59 -13.09 9.00
C PRO A 62 9.85 -14.13 7.90
N THR A 63 8.86 -14.38 7.04
CA THR A 63 9.01 -15.20 5.84
C THR A 63 9.26 -14.31 4.63
N TRP A 64 9.98 -14.81 3.62
CA TRP A 64 10.25 -14.03 2.41
C TRP A 64 8.97 -13.58 1.70
N GLN A 65 7.93 -14.42 1.71
CA GLN A 65 6.61 -14.09 1.15
C GLN A 65 5.96 -12.90 1.86
N ASN A 66 6.05 -12.86 3.19
CA ASN A 66 5.52 -11.76 3.98
C ASN A 66 6.36 -10.49 3.82
N ILE A 67 7.69 -10.60 3.72
CA ILE A 67 8.56 -9.46 3.42
C ILE A 67 8.16 -8.85 2.07
N LEU A 68 7.98 -9.66 1.04
CA LEU A 68 7.52 -9.20 -0.27
C LEU A 68 6.11 -8.59 -0.20
N PHE A 69 5.21 -9.18 0.59
CA PHE A 69 3.90 -8.60 0.87
C PHE A 69 4.05 -7.21 1.49
N HIS A 70 4.89 -7.03 2.51
CA HIS A 70 5.08 -5.73 3.17
C HIS A 70 5.62 -4.68 2.20
N ILE A 71 6.62 -5.03 1.38
CA ILE A 71 7.17 -4.12 0.37
C ILE A 71 6.09 -3.70 -0.64
N THR A 72 5.44 -4.67 -1.27
CA THR A 72 4.50 -4.41 -2.38
C THR A 72 3.23 -3.72 -1.91
N SER A 73 2.68 -4.10 -0.75
CA SER A 73 1.47 -3.49 -0.21
C SER A 73 1.72 -2.10 0.38
N SER A 74 2.83 -1.89 1.12
CA SER A 74 3.21 -0.54 1.58
C SER A 74 3.45 0.39 0.39
N PHE A 75 4.10 -0.09 -0.67
CA PHE A 75 4.29 0.69 -1.89
C PHE A 75 2.96 0.99 -2.59
N GLY A 76 2.07 0.01 -2.75
CA GLY A 76 0.75 0.22 -3.32
C GLY A 76 -0.08 1.26 -2.54
N VAL A 77 -0.02 1.22 -1.21
CA VAL A 77 -0.66 2.21 -0.34
C VAL A 77 -0.02 3.59 -0.49
N LEU A 78 1.30 3.69 -0.60
CA LEU A 78 2.00 4.94 -0.90
C LEU A 78 1.51 5.55 -2.21
N MET A 79 1.43 4.76 -3.29
CA MET A 79 0.97 5.27 -4.59
C MET A 79 -0.44 5.86 -4.54
N VAL A 80 -1.36 5.14 -3.89
CA VAL A 80 -2.76 5.58 -3.76
C VAL A 80 -2.85 6.82 -2.87
N LEU A 81 -2.21 6.80 -1.71
CA LEU A 81 -2.27 7.90 -0.77
C LEU A 81 -1.55 9.15 -1.28
N HIS A 82 -0.45 8.99 -2.01
CA HIS A 82 0.26 10.11 -2.61
C HIS A 82 -0.64 10.85 -3.61
N GLU A 83 -1.26 10.13 -4.55
CA GLU A 83 -2.18 10.69 -5.55
C GLU A 83 -3.40 11.38 -4.90
N ILE A 84 -3.99 10.75 -3.89
CA ILE A 84 -5.12 11.34 -3.16
C ILE A 84 -4.65 12.55 -2.35
N SER A 85 -3.50 12.48 -1.70
CA SER A 85 -2.97 13.54 -0.84
C SER A 85 -2.67 14.81 -1.63
N GLY A 86 -2.12 14.71 -2.84
CA GLY A 86 -1.92 15.89 -3.70
C GLY A 86 -3.25 16.59 -4.00
N LYS A 87 -4.29 15.85 -4.36
CA LYS A 87 -5.60 16.43 -4.68
C LYS A 87 -6.35 16.97 -3.45
N VAL A 88 -6.25 16.29 -2.32
CA VAL A 88 -7.03 16.62 -1.11
C VAL A 88 -6.30 17.64 -0.24
N ILE A 89 -5.02 17.41 0.08
CA ILE A 89 -4.28 18.29 1.01
C ILE A 89 -4.05 19.65 0.39
N GLU A 90 -3.71 19.73 -0.90
CA GLU A 90 -3.52 21.02 -1.58
C GLU A 90 -4.82 21.82 -1.67
N HIS A 91 -5.97 21.14 -1.74
CA HIS A 91 -7.27 21.78 -1.77
C HIS A 91 -7.74 22.28 -0.40
N PHE A 92 -7.57 21.47 0.66
CA PHE A 92 -8.09 21.78 1.99
C PHE A 92 -7.10 22.51 2.91
N ILE A 93 -5.80 22.31 2.73
CA ILE A 93 -4.75 22.91 3.56
C ILE A 93 -3.59 23.39 2.67
N PRO A 94 -3.79 24.47 1.90
CA PRO A 94 -2.81 24.96 0.93
C PRO A 94 -1.47 25.38 1.56
N GLN A 95 -1.45 25.67 2.86
CA GLN A 95 -0.23 25.97 3.62
C GLN A 95 0.74 24.79 3.68
N LEU A 96 0.26 23.55 3.57
CA LEU A 96 1.07 22.33 3.53
C LEU A 96 1.57 22.00 2.12
N ALA A 97 0.92 22.52 1.07
CA ALA A 97 1.29 22.26 -0.33
C ALA A 97 2.70 22.76 -0.66
N GLY A 98 3.07 23.93 -0.12
CA GLY A 98 4.34 24.59 -0.47
C GLY A 98 5.59 24.00 0.18
N SER A 99 5.47 23.19 1.23
CA SER A 99 6.63 22.71 2.00
C SER A 99 7.13 21.32 1.59
N GLY A 100 6.34 20.54 0.85
CA GLY A 100 6.63 19.14 0.50
C GLY A 100 6.79 18.19 1.71
N THR A 101 6.73 18.70 2.94
CA THR A 101 7.02 17.95 4.17
C THR A 101 5.99 16.85 4.42
N TYR A 102 4.74 17.09 4.01
CA TYR A 102 3.68 16.10 4.15
C TYR A 102 3.93 14.87 3.28
N HIS A 103 4.51 15.02 2.08
CA HIS A 103 4.85 13.87 1.23
C HIS A 103 5.92 12.98 1.87
N MET A 104 6.88 13.57 2.57
CA MET A 104 7.92 12.85 3.32
C MET A 104 7.33 12.10 4.51
N ALA A 105 6.49 12.77 5.30
CA ALA A 105 5.80 12.14 6.43
C ALA A 105 4.89 10.99 5.96
N MET A 106 4.14 11.19 4.88
CA MET A 106 3.31 10.16 4.27
C MET A 106 4.14 8.98 3.76
N SER A 107 5.28 9.24 3.11
CA SER A 107 6.20 8.18 2.64
C SER A 107 6.72 7.35 3.80
N LEU A 108 7.14 8.00 4.89
CA LEU A 108 7.58 7.31 6.10
C LEU A 108 6.47 6.45 6.72
N LEU A 109 5.29 7.03 6.93
CA LEU A 109 4.14 6.36 7.55
C LEU A 109 3.63 5.19 6.71
N THR A 110 3.56 5.34 5.39
CA THR A 110 3.17 4.26 4.48
C THR A 110 4.22 3.16 4.45
N GLY A 111 5.51 3.47 4.52
CA GLY A 111 6.57 2.47 4.70
C GLY A 111 6.37 1.64 5.97
N ALA A 112 6.10 2.31 7.09
CA ALA A 112 5.98 1.69 8.40
C ALA A 112 4.65 0.92 8.61
N LEU A 113 3.54 1.42 8.07
CA LEU A 113 2.18 0.95 8.40
C LEU A 113 1.34 0.52 7.19
N GLY A 114 1.76 0.83 5.97
CA GLY A 114 0.94 0.66 4.76
C GLY A 114 0.50 -0.79 4.54
N SER A 115 1.41 -1.74 4.74
CA SER A 115 1.11 -3.16 4.66
C SER A 115 0.14 -3.67 5.73
N SER A 116 0.21 -3.14 6.95
CA SER A 116 -0.76 -3.43 8.02
C SER A 116 -2.15 -2.92 7.65
N LEU A 117 -2.23 -1.70 7.10
CA LEU A 117 -3.47 -1.12 6.59
C LEU A 117 -4.06 -1.96 5.45
N PHE A 118 -3.22 -2.38 4.50
CA PHE A 118 -3.64 -3.22 3.38
C PHE A 118 -4.10 -4.62 3.86
N GLY A 119 -3.37 -5.24 4.78
CA GLY A 119 -3.73 -6.51 5.39
C GLY A 119 -5.07 -6.44 6.12
N TRP A 120 -5.33 -5.35 6.85
CA TRP A 120 -6.63 -5.10 7.50
C TRP A 120 -7.77 -4.97 6.48
N PHE A 121 -7.54 -4.27 5.37
CA PHE A 121 -8.51 -4.15 4.29
C PHE A 121 -8.85 -5.52 3.68
N LEU A 122 -7.84 -6.33 3.37
CA LEU A 122 -8.03 -7.70 2.86
C LEU A 122 -8.82 -8.57 3.84
N GLU A 123 -8.56 -8.46 5.14
CA GLU A 123 -9.29 -9.19 6.17
C GLU A 123 -10.77 -8.78 6.21
N LYS A 124 -11.05 -7.47 6.17
CA LYS A 124 -12.44 -6.96 6.12
C LYS A 124 -13.16 -7.41 4.86
N TRP A 125 -12.50 -7.39 3.71
CA TRP A 125 -13.07 -7.83 2.45
C TRP A 125 -13.35 -9.34 2.44
N ALA A 126 -12.42 -10.15 2.96
CA ALA A 126 -12.63 -11.60 3.13
C ALA A 126 -13.81 -11.90 4.04
N LYS A 127 -13.92 -11.23 5.20
CA LYS A 127 -15.06 -11.36 6.11
C LYS A 127 -16.40 -11.06 5.44
N ARG A 128 -16.46 -10.00 4.63
CA ARG A 128 -17.69 -9.65 3.88
C ARG A 128 -18.05 -10.70 2.83
N ARG A 129 -17.08 -11.20 2.06
CA ARG A 129 -17.32 -12.27 1.08
C ARG A 129 -17.81 -13.55 1.75
N ASN A 130 -17.15 -13.96 2.84
CA ASN A 130 -17.50 -15.19 3.55
C ASN A 130 -18.88 -15.10 4.22
N ALA A 131 -19.31 -13.92 4.67
CA ALA A 131 -20.66 -13.70 5.19
C ALA A 131 -21.76 -13.81 4.11
N SER A 132 -21.38 -13.79 2.84
CA SER A 132 -22.30 -13.91 1.70
C SER A 132 -22.19 -15.27 0.99
N ASP A 133 -21.32 -16.16 1.47
CA ASP A 133 -21.08 -17.47 0.87
C ASP A 133 -21.91 -18.55 1.60
N PRO A 134 -22.95 -19.11 0.96
CA PRO A 134 -23.82 -20.10 1.61
C PRO A 134 -23.07 -21.36 2.05
N ASN A 135 -22.01 -21.77 1.33
CA ASN A 135 -21.23 -22.97 1.70
C ASN A 135 -20.47 -22.80 3.02
N ILE A 136 -20.06 -21.56 3.36
CA ILE A 136 -19.38 -21.24 4.62
C ILE A 136 -20.40 -20.99 5.73
N THR A 137 -21.57 -20.45 5.37
CA THR A 137 -22.61 -20.09 6.33
C THR A 137 -23.33 -21.33 6.88
N GLU A 138 -23.63 -22.31 6.02
CA GLU A 138 -24.24 -23.58 6.41
C GLU A 138 -23.29 -24.47 7.24
N SER A 139 -21.99 -24.45 6.93
CA SER A 139 -20.97 -25.20 7.70
C SER A 139 -20.77 -24.69 9.14
N ASN A 140 -21.12 -23.44 9.46
CA ASN A 140 -20.98 -22.89 10.81
C ASN A 140 -22.23 -23.11 11.69
N ASN A 141 -23.34 -23.57 11.10
CA ASN A 141 -24.61 -23.79 11.79
C ASN A 141 -24.87 -25.29 12.11
N ASN A 142 -23.95 -26.18 11.70
CA ASN A 142 -23.95 -27.61 12.00
C ASN A 142 -22.81 -27.94 12.97
#